data_AF-A0A0C3NNF2-F1
#
_entry.id   AF-A0A0C3NNF2-F1
#
_cell.length_a   1.000
_cell.length_b   1.000
_cell.length_c   1.000
_cell.angle_alpha   90.00
_cell.angle_beta   90.00
_cell.angle_gamma   90.00
#
_symmetry.space_group_name_H-M   'P 1'
#
loop_
_entity.id
_entity.type
_entity.pdbx_description
1 polymer ?
#
loop_
_entity_poly.entity_id
_entity_poly.type
_entity_poly.pdbx_seq_one_letter_code
_entity_poly.pdbx_strand_id
1 'polypeptide(L)'
;FVSNVDGTDFVEAVHGLRPDETLFIIASKTFTTLETMTNAHTARHWLQTAAGRDRKAITPHFVALSTNEKAVNDFGIPSKQMFGFQEWVGGRYSMDSAIGLSIMIAIGPEAFCEMLAGFHAMDEHFRSAPLEQNLPVIMGLLNVWYADFFDAGTVAVLPYAHSLKRFPAYLQQLTM
;
A
#
# COMPACT_ATOMS: atom_id res chain seq x y z
N PHE A 1 2.42 -1.46 9.87
CA PHE A 1 2.23 -2.20 8.61
C PHE A 1 2.76 -3.60 8.83
N VAL A 2 1.98 -4.63 8.53
CA VAL A 2 2.41 -6.04 8.62
C VAL A 2 2.49 -6.56 7.19
N SER A 3 3.63 -7.12 6.82
CA SER A 3 3.93 -7.53 5.44
C SER A 3 4.73 -8.82 5.36
N ASN A 4 5.58 -9.08 6.36
CA ASN A 4 6.35 -10.32 6.43
C ASN A 4 5.48 -11.45 6.97
N VAL A 5 5.72 -12.69 6.52
CA VAL A 5 5.05 -13.89 7.04
C VAL A 5 5.66 -14.36 8.36
N ASP A 6 6.86 -13.89 8.71
CA ASP A 6 7.42 -14.04 10.04
C ASP A 6 6.46 -13.43 11.08
N GLY A 7 5.95 -14.28 11.98
CA GLY A 7 4.97 -13.89 13.00
C GLY A 7 5.44 -12.78 13.94
N THR A 8 6.75 -12.55 14.03
CA THR A 8 7.32 -11.42 14.78
C THR A 8 6.80 -10.08 14.26
N ASP A 9 6.63 -9.92 12.95
CA ASP A 9 6.12 -8.67 12.34
C ASP A 9 4.71 -8.36 12.85
N PHE A 10 3.84 -9.37 12.95
CA PHE A 10 2.51 -9.20 13.51
C PHE A 10 2.55 -8.90 15.02
N VAL A 11 3.33 -9.67 15.79
CA VAL A 11 3.42 -9.52 17.26
C VAL A 11 3.90 -8.13 17.65
N GLU A 12 4.94 -7.62 17.00
CA GLU A 12 5.47 -6.27 17.22
C GLU A 12 4.44 -5.21 16.79
N ALA A 13 3.77 -5.41 15.65
CA ALA A 13 2.80 -4.44 15.15
C ALA A 13 1.56 -4.27 16.04
N VAL A 14 1.15 -5.32 16.75
CA VAL A 14 0.00 -5.26 17.68
C VAL A 14 0.42 -5.00 19.14
N HIS A 15 1.71 -4.85 19.41
CA HIS A 15 2.20 -4.61 20.75
C HIS A 15 1.60 -3.32 21.33
N GLY A 16 0.93 -3.42 22.48
CA GLY A 16 0.26 -2.30 23.14
C GLY A 16 -1.05 -1.85 22.49
N LEU A 17 -1.51 -2.49 21.41
CA LEU A 17 -2.80 -2.15 20.80
C LEU A 17 -3.97 -2.78 21.55
N ARG A 18 -5.08 -2.03 21.59
CA ARG A 18 -6.36 -2.48 22.14
C ARG A 18 -7.22 -3.12 21.06
N PRO A 19 -7.64 -4.39 21.22
CA PRO A 19 -8.49 -5.08 20.25
C PRO A 19 -9.77 -4.31 19.88
N ASP A 20 -10.40 -3.67 20.87
CA ASP A 20 -11.67 -2.94 20.72
C ASP A 20 -11.53 -1.57 20.04
N GLU A 21 -10.30 -1.11 19.79
CA GLU A 21 -10.01 0.17 19.10
C GLU A 21 -9.16 -0.03 17.84
N THR A 22 -8.92 -1.27 17.41
CA THR A 22 -8.03 -1.59 16.28
C THR A 22 -8.82 -1.95 15.04
N LEU A 23 -8.58 -1.27 13.92
CA LEU A 23 -9.07 -1.63 12.59
C LEU A 23 -7.98 -2.32 11.78
N PHE A 24 -8.27 -3.49 11.22
CA PHE A 24 -7.40 -4.18 10.26
C PHE A 24 -7.85 -3.91 8.82
N ILE A 25 -6.90 -3.44 8.01
CA ILE A 25 -7.08 -3.20 6.57
C ILE A 25 -6.31 -4.30 5.83
N ILE A 26 -7.02 -5.25 5.21
CA ILE A 26 -6.39 -6.34 4.46
C ILE A 26 -6.21 -5.92 3.00
N ALA A 27 -4.98 -5.67 2.60
CA ALA A 27 -4.63 -5.24 1.25
C ALA A 27 -4.06 -6.40 0.43
N SER A 28 -4.88 -6.97 -0.47
CA SER A 28 -4.42 -7.99 -1.43
C SER A 28 -5.31 -8.00 -2.66
N LYS A 29 -4.71 -7.78 -3.82
CA LYS A 29 -5.42 -7.77 -5.11
C LYS A 29 -6.19 -9.06 -5.33
N THR A 30 -5.51 -10.21 -5.23
CA THR A 30 -6.11 -11.53 -5.44
C THR A 30 -6.84 -12.06 -4.21
N PHE A 31 -6.53 -11.51 -3.02
CA PHE A 31 -6.99 -12.01 -1.72
C PHE A 31 -6.60 -13.47 -1.44
N THR A 32 -5.50 -13.90 -2.05
CA THR A 32 -4.96 -15.27 -1.94
C THR A 32 -3.47 -15.32 -1.64
N THR A 33 -2.80 -14.16 -1.58
CA THR A 33 -1.37 -14.06 -1.25
C THR A 33 -1.09 -14.73 0.09
N LEU A 34 -0.21 -15.74 0.11
CA LEU A 34 0.00 -16.60 1.27
C LEU A 34 0.40 -15.80 2.52
N GLU A 35 1.36 -14.89 2.37
CA GLU A 35 1.87 -14.05 3.45
C GLU A 35 0.76 -13.15 4.01
N THR A 36 0.01 -12.48 3.12
CA THR A 36 -1.10 -11.60 3.52
C THR A 36 -2.22 -12.38 4.21
N MET A 37 -2.60 -13.54 3.68
CA MET A 37 -3.70 -14.32 4.24
C MET A 37 -3.32 -14.99 5.56
N THR A 38 -2.08 -15.45 5.70
CA THR A 38 -1.53 -15.91 6.99
C THR A 38 -1.63 -14.82 8.06
N ASN A 39 -1.21 -13.59 7.72
CA ASN A 39 -1.31 -12.45 8.63
C ASN A 39 -2.77 -12.05 8.92
N ALA A 40 -3.65 -12.07 7.92
CA ALA A 40 -5.07 -11.78 8.09
C ALA A 40 -5.76 -12.78 9.03
N HIS A 41 -5.46 -14.08 8.89
CA HIS A 41 -5.97 -15.10 9.80
C HIS A 41 -5.42 -14.92 11.22
N THR A 42 -4.15 -14.53 11.36
CA THR A 42 -3.53 -14.21 12.66
C THR A 42 -4.22 -13.02 13.33
N ALA A 43 -4.49 -11.94 12.57
CA ALA A 43 -5.26 -10.78 13.04
C ALA A 43 -6.66 -11.16 13.53
N ARG A 44 -7.35 -12.00 12.75
CA ARG A 44 -8.69 -12.50 13.10
C ARG A 44 -8.66 -13.31 14.38
N HIS A 45 -7.68 -14.20 14.54
CA HIS A 45 -7.51 -14.99 15.75
C HIS A 45 -7.20 -14.11 16.98
N TRP A 46 -6.35 -13.08 16.80
CA TRP A 46 -6.02 -12.12 17.85
C TRP A 46 -7.27 -11.37 18.37
N LEU A 47 -8.11 -10.84 17.45
CA LEU A 47 -9.38 -10.21 17.83
C LEU A 47 -10.38 -11.19 18.45
N GLN A 48 -10.48 -12.41 17.92
CA GLN A 48 -11.38 -13.44 18.47
C GLN A 48 -11.02 -13.83 19.89
N THR A 49 -9.72 -13.93 20.19
CA THR A 49 -9.23 -14.23 21.54
C THR A 49 -9.65 -13.14 22.52
N ALA A 50 -9.63 -11.87 22.11
CA ALA A 50 -10.08 -10.75 22.91
C ALA A 50 -11.62 -10.64 23.05
N ALA A 51 -12.37 -10.90 21.97
CA ALA A 51 -13.83 -10.79 21.95
C ALA A 51 -14.57 -11.94 22.69
N GLY A 52 -13.88 -13.04 22.98
CA GLY A 52 -14.44 -14.19 23.69
C GLY A 52 -15.60 -14.84 22.94
N ARG A 53 -16.81 -14.81 23.52
CA ARG A 53 -18.01 -15.48 22.95
C ARG A 53 -18.70 -14.66 21.87
N ASP A 54 -18.53 -13.34 21.84
CA ASP A 54 -19.17 -12.49 20.84
C ASP A 54 -18.34 -12.43 19.56
N ARG A 55 -18.40 -13.51 18.79
CA ARG A 55 -17.67 -13.58 17.51
C ARG A 55 -18.19 -12.58 16.47
N LYS A 56 -19.40 -12.01 16.64
CA LYS A 56 -19.92 -11.00 15.71
C LYS A 56 -19.29 -9.63 15.96
N ALA A 57 -18.77 -9.39 17.16
CA ALA A 57 -18.07 -8.16 17.51
C ALA A 57 -16.81 -7.90 16.68
N ILE A 58 -16.22 -8.91 16.01
CA ILE A 58 -14.98 -8.72 15.24
C ILE A 58 -15.20 -8.16 13.83
N THR A 59 -16.39 -8.36 13.23
CA THR A 59 -16.64 -7.96 11.82
C THR A 59 -16.45 -6.46 11.57
N PRO A 60 -16.86 -5.54 12.47
CA PRO A 60 -16.57 -4.12 12.33
C PRO A 60 -15.09 -3.74 12.27
N HIS A 61 -14.19 -4.61 12.73
CA HIS A 61 -12.74 -4.37 12.81
C HIS A 61 -11.98 -4.82 11.56
N PHE A 62 -12.66 -5.19 10.49
CA PHE A 62 -12.03 -5.58 9.23
C PHE A 62 -12.60 -4.83 8.03
N VAL A 63 -11.70 -4.37 7.18
CA VAL A 63 -12.00 -3.91 5.82
C VAL A 63 -11.01 -4.55 4.84
N ALA A 64 -11.41 -4.70 3.59
CA ALA A 64 -10.61 -5.34 2.55
C ALA A 64 -10.37 -4.40 1.36
N LEU A 65 -9.16 -4.43 0.81
CA LEU A 65 -8.77 -3.75 -0.43
C LEU A 65 -8.41 -4.82 -1.44
N SER A 66 -9.29 -5.10 -2.39
CA SER A 66 -9.16 -6.26 -3.27
C SER A 66 -9.97 -6.12 -4.56
N THR A 67 -9.70 -6.98 -5.54
CA THR A 67 -10.58 -7.18 -6.72
C THR A 67 -11.40 -8.47 -6.61
N ASN A 68 -11.17 -9.30 -5.59
CA ASN A 68 -11.78 -10.61 -5.42
C ASN A 68 -12.87 -10.63 -4.34
N GLU A 69 -14.07 -10.16 -4.69
CA GLU A 69 -15.21 -10.08 -3.78
C GLU A 69 -15.60 -11.43 -3.17
N LYS A 70 -15.51 -12.52 -3.95
CA LYS A 70 -15.82 -13.86 -3.45
C LYS A 70 -14.90 -14.25 -2.28
N ALA A 71 -13.58 -14.12 -2.46
CA ALA A 71 -12.62 -14.50 -1.43
C ALA A 71 -12.73 -13.60 -0.17
N VAL A 72 -13.03 -12.32 -0.35
CA VAL A 72 -13.29 -11.38 0.76
C VAL A 72 -14.51 -11.82 1.58
N ASN A 73 -15.61 -12.16 0.91
CA ASN A 73 -16.81 -12.67 1.56
C ASN A 73 -16.57 -14.03 2.24
N ASP A 74 -15.83 -14.94 1.61
CA ASP A 74 -15.46 -16.25 2.18
C ASP A 74 -14.61 -16.10 3.47
N PHE A 75 -13.75 -15.08 3.54
CA PHE A 75 -13.01 -14.74 4.76
C PHE A 75 -13.92 -14.22 5.89
N GLY A 76 -15.06 -13.62 5.53
CA GLY A 76 -16.08 -13.11 6.45
C GLY A 76 -16.15 -11.59 6.54
N ILE A 77 -15.63 -10.87 5.54
CA ILE A 77 -15.78 -9.41 5.40
C ILE A 77 -16.92 -9.15 4.42
N PRO A 78 -18.03 -8.51 4.84
CA PRO A 78 -19.11 -8.11 3.96
C PRO A 78 -18.63 -7.23 2.79
N SER A 79 -19.19 -7.40 1.59
CA SER A 79 -18.88 -6.57 0.41
C SER A 79 -18.96 -5.06 0.66
N LYS A 80 -19.84 -4.60 1.57
CA LYS A 80 -19.92 -3.16 1.95
C LYS A 80 -18.68 -2.62 2.69
N GLN A 81 -17.81 -3.50 3.19
CA GLN A 81 -16.53 -3.20 3.85
C GLN A 81 -15.34 -3.52 2.92
N MET A 82 -15.61 -3.82 1.65
CA MET A 82 -14.62 -4.01 0.61
C MET A 82 -14.51 -2.75 -0.23
N PHE A 83 -13.27 -2.29 -0.45
CA PHE A 83 -12.95 -1.20 -1.35
C PHE A 83 -12.24 -1.78 -2.57
N GLY A 84 -12.96 -1.77 -3.69
CA GLY A 84 -12.48 -2.31 -4.96
C GLY A 84 -11.49 -1.37 -5.66
N PHE A 85 -10.62 -1.96 -6.48
CA PHE A 85 -9.80 -1.24 -7.46
C PHE A 85 -9.76 -2.02 -8.77
N GLN A 86 -9.13 -1.47 -9.81
CA GLN A 86 -9.21 -2.04 -11.16
C GLN A 86 -8.04 -2.98 -11.46
N GLU A 87 -8.25 -3.92 -12.39
CA GLU A 87 -7.23 -4.89 -12.79
C GLU A 87 -5.98 -4.24 -13.41
N TRP A 88 -6.13 -3.11 -14.09
CA TRP A 88 -5.03 -2.36 -14.70
C TRP A 88 -4.15 -1.64 -13.67
N VAL A 89 -4.56 -1.58 -12.40
CA VAL A 89 -3.73 -1.02 -11.32
C VAL A 89 -2.65 -2.04 -10.93
N GLY A 90 -1.42 -1.80 -11.39
CA GLY A 90 -0.26 -2.62 -11.02
C GLY A 90 0.12 -2.42 -9.55
N GLY A 91 0.58 -3.47 -8.87
CA GLY A 91 0.85 -3.42 -7.42
C GLY A 91 1.79 -2.29 -6.98
N ARG A 92 2.90 -2.08 -7.70
CA ARG A 92 3.86 -1.00 -7.42
C ARG A 92 3.36 0.42 -7.79
N TYR A 93 2.23 0.52 -8.50
CA TYR A 93 1.54 1.75 -8.89
C TYR A 93 0.17 1.87 -8.23
N SER A 94 -0.07 1.19 -7.10
CA SER A 94 -1.41 1.07 -6.53
C SER A 94 -1.72 2.07 -5.40
N MET A 95 -0.73 2.83 -4.93
CA MET A 95 -0.84 3.65 -3.72
C MET A 95 -1.93 4.74 -3.81
N ASP A 96 -2.15 5.28 -4.99
CA ASP A 96 -3.18 6.26 -5.36
C ASP A 96 -4.56 5.66 -5.62
N SER A 97 -4.71 4.33 -5.52
CA SER A 97 -5.98 3.62 -5.60
C SER A 97 -6.59 3.36 -4.21
N ALA A 98 -7.57 2.45 -4.12
CA ALA A 98 -8.13 1.98 -2.85
C ALA A 98 -7.06 1.48 -1.86
N ILE A 99 -5.91 0.97 -2.35
CA ILE A 99 -4.75 0.57 -1.52
C ILE A 99 -4.28 1.71 -0.60
N GLY A 100 -4.45 2.97 -1.03
CA GLY A 100 -4.16 4.18 -0.25
C GLY A 100 -5.08 4.46 0.94
N LEU A 101 -6.11 3.63 1.21
CA LEU A 101 -7.09 3.88 2.29
C LEU A 101 -6.44 4.16 3.65
N SER A 102 -5.37 3.42 3.99
CA SER A 102 -4.64 3.64 5.25
C SER A 102 -4.01 5.04 5.35
N ILE A 103 -3.56 5.60 4.23
CA ILE A 103 -3.01 6.95 4.14
C ILE A 103 -4.16 7.95 4.34
N MET A 104 -5.25 7.79 3.61
CA MET A 104 -6.43 8.67 3.71
C MET A 104 -6.98 8.73 5.14
N ILE A 105 -7.04 7.61 5.86
CA ILE A 105 -7.45 7.58 7.27
C ILE A 105 -6.47 8.36 8.15
N ALA A 106 -5.16 8.26 7.89
CA ALA A 106 -4.13 8.89 8.71
C ALA A 106 -4.02 10.40 8.52
N ILE A 107 -4.18 10.90 7.29
CA ILE A 107 -3.97 12.33 6.96
C ILE A 107 -5.28 13.09 6.67
N GLY A 108 -6.41 12.39 6.62
CA GLY A 108 -7.71 12.96 6.24
C GLY A 108 -7.95 12.97 4.73
N PRO A 109 -9.23 12.98 4.31
CA PRO A 109 -9.59 12.93 2.89
C PRO A 109 -9.13 14.18 2.12
N GLU A 110 -9.11 15.35 2.74
CA GLU A 110 -8.68 16.59 2.08
C GLU A 110 -7.20 16.51 1.67
N ALA A 111 -6.31 16.15 2.61
CA ALA A 111 -4.88 16.01 2.33
C ALA A 111 -4.58 14.85 1.38
N PHE A 112 -5.38 13.77 1.41
CA PHE A 112 -5.28 12.69 0.44
C PHE A 112 -5.64 13.17 -0.98
N CYS A 113 -6.71 13.95 -1.13
CA CYS A 113 -7.08 14.57 -2.40
C CYS A 113 -6.02 15.56 -2.90
N GLU A 114 -5.40 16.35 -2.03
CA GLU A 114 -4.27 17.22 -2.39
C GLU A 114 -3.07 16.42 -2.90
N MET A 115 -2.76 15.29 -2.25
CA MET A 115 -1.73 14.37 -2.72
C MET A 115 -2.06 13.86 -4.12
N LEU A 116 -3.28 13.37 -4.36
CA LEU A 116 -3.72 12.89 -5.68
C LEU A 116 -3.66 13.99 -6.76
N ALA A 117 -4.01 15.24 -6.40
CA ALA A 117 -3.88 16.37 -7.31
C ALA A 117 -2.40 16.62 -7.70
N GLY A 118 -1.46 16.41 -6.77
CA GLY A 118 -0.03 16.43 -7.04
C GLY A 118 0.43 15.35 -8.02
N PHE A 119 -0.07 14.11 -7.87
CA PHE A 119 0.15 13.03 -8.85
C PHE A 119 -0.35 13.44 -10.24
N HIS A 120 -1.61 13.87 -10.33
CA HIS A 120 -2.22 14.27 -11.58
C HIS A 120 -1.49 15.44 -12.27
N ALA A 121 -1.01 16.43 -11.50
CA ALA A 121 -0.24 17.53 -12.06
C ALA A 121 1.07 17.07 -12.71
N MET A 122 1.75 16.07 -12.11
CA MET A 122 2.97 15.49 -12.69
C MET A 122 2.64 14.62 -13.91
N ASP A 123 1.51 13.92 -13.92
CA ASP A 123 1.05 13.15 -15.09
C ASP A 123 0.77 14.06 -16.29
N GLU A 124 0.09 15.19 -16.07
CA GLU A 124 -0.17 16.17 -17.14
C GLU A 124 1.12 16.83 -17.64
N HIS A 125 2.08 17.12 -16.74
CA HIS A 125 3.41 17.57 -17.14
C HIS A 125 4.12 16.53 -18.00
N PHE A 126 4.17 15.28 -17.56
CA PHE A 126 4.79 14.18 -18.31
C PHE A 126 4.15 13.99 -19.69
N ARG A 127 2.82 14.13 -19.78
CA ARG A 127 2.07 13.94 -21.01
C ARG A 127 2.26 15.07 -22.03
N SER A 128 2.41 16.31 -21.58
CA SER A 128 2.26 17.49 -22.45
C SER A 128 3.52 18.33 -22.63
N ALA A 129 4.47 18.30 -21.69
CA ALA A 129 5.68 19.11 -21.78
C ALA A 129 6.59 18.66 -22.94
N PRO A 130 7.22 19.58 -23.70
CA PRO A 130 8.28 19.25 -24.65
C PRO A 130 9.37 18.42 -23.99
N LEU A 131 9.93 17.44 -24.71
CA LEU A 131 10.84 16.43 -24.13
C LEU A 131 12.04 17.06 -23.41
N GLU A 132 12.58 18.14 -23.96
CA GLU A 132 13.71 18.91 -23.42
C GLU A 132 13.39 19.69 -22.13
N GLN A 133 12.11 19.78 -21.74
CA GLN A 133 11.62 20.38 -20.49
C GLN A 133 10.85 19.36 -19.62
N ASN A 134 10.76 18.12 -20.07
CA ASN A 134 9.98 17.08 -19.43
C ASN A 134 10.82 16.36 -18.38
N LEU A 135 10.54 16.64 -17.10
CA LEU A 135 11.36 16.22 -15.97
C LEU A 135 11.46 14.68 -15.87
N PRO A 136 10.36 13.90 -15.92
CA PRO A 136 10.46 12.45 -15.95
C PRO A 136 11.24 11.90 -17.15
N VAL A 137 11.07 12.49 -18.35
CA VAL A 137 11.83 12.07 -19.56
C VAL A 137 13.32 12.30 -19.38
N ILE A 138 13.73 13.50 -18.94
CA ILE A 138 15.14 13.83 -18.72
C ILE A 138 15.74 12.90 -17.67
N MET A 139 15.04 12.65 -16.56
CA MET A 139 15.49 11.70 -15.53
C MET A 139 15.66 10.28 -16.09
N GLY A 140 14.71 9.81 -16.91
CA GLY A 140 14.80 8.51 -17.58
C GLY A 140 15.99 8.41 -18.54
N LEU A 141 16.21 9.46 -19.35
CA LEU A 141 17.33 9.52 -20.30
C LEU A 141 18.69 9.57 -19.58
N LEU A 142 18.80 10.27 -18.45
CA LEU A 142 20.01 10.25 -17.63
C LEU A 142 20.29 8.85 -17.07
N ASN A 143 19.25 8.11 -16.70
CA ASN A 143 19.42 6.73 -16.24
C ASN A 143 19.99 5.84 -17.36
N VAL A 144 19.43 5.93 -18.57
CA VAL A 144 19.97 5.23 -19.77
C VAL A 144 21.41 5.66 -20.04
N TRP A 145 21.69 6.97 -19.98
CA TRP A 145 23.02 7.50 -20.25
C TRP A 145 24.09 6.92 -19.31
N TYR A 146 23.84 6.94 -18.00
CA TYR A 146 24.81 6.47 -17.03
C TYR A 146 24.90 4.93 -16.96
N ALA A 147 23.77 4.24 -17.11
CA ALA A 147 23.77 2.77 -17.12
C ALA A 147 24.49 2.22 -18.36
N ASP A 148 24.13 2.68 -19.57
CA ASP A 148 24.57 2.05 -20.82
C ASP A 148 25.93 2.57 -21.32
N PHE A 149 26.30 3.80 -20.99
CA PHE A 149 27.54 4.43 -21.51
C PHE A 149 28.62 4.65 -20.46
N PHE A 150 28.28 4.57 -19.16
CA PHE A 150 29.23 4.77 -18.05
C PHE A 150 29.30 3.56 -17.10
N ASP A 151 28.58 2.48 -17.37
CA ASP A 151 28.55 1.25 -16.56
C ASP A 151 28.14 1.49 -15.09
N ALA A 152 27.34 2.53 -14.85
CA ALA A 152 26.83 2.86 -13.53
C ALA A 152 25.60 1.99 -13.18
N GLY A 153 25.84 0.77 -12.71
CA GLY A 153 24.79 -0.21 -12.42
C GLY A 153 23.88 0.09 -11.21
N THR A 154 24.00 1.25 -10.57
CA THR A 154 23.19 1.61 -9.38
C THR A 154 22.82 3.09 -9.37
N VAL A 155 21.67 3.42 -8.78
CA VAL A 155 21.21 4.80 -8.55
C VAL A 155 20.99 5.01 -7.06
N ALA A 156 21.71 5.96 -6.47
CA ALA A 156 21.54 6.33 -5.07
C ALA A 156 20.44 7.38 -4.90
N VAL A 157 19.42 7.08 -4.10
CA VAL A 157 18.36 8.03 -3.72
C VAL A 157 18.58 8.50 -2.29
N LEU A 158 18.98 9.76 -2.12
CA LEU A 158 19.46 10.33 -0.86
C LEU A 158 18.60 11.52 -0.41
N PRO A 159 17.38 11.30 0.11
CA PRO A 159 16.53 12.40 0.56
C PRO A 159 17.08 13.01 1.84
N TYR A 160 17.31 14.33 1.83
CA TYR A 160 17.75 15.11 3.01
C TYR A 160 16.58 15.45 3.94
N ALA A 161 15.74 14.45 4.22
CA ALA A 161 14.57 14.58 5.09
C ALA A 161 14.27 13.25 5.78
N HIS A 162 14.27 13.23 7.12
CA HIS A 162 14.04 12.00 7.89
C HIS A 162 12.67 11.36 7.58
N SER A 163 11.64 12.18 7.36
CA SER A 163 10.29 11.70 7.03
C SER A 163 10.25 10.87 5.73
N LEU A 164 11.24 11.05 4.83
CA LEU A 164 11.37 10.31 3.57
C LEU A 164 12.26 9.06 3.70
N LYS A 165 12.61 8.59 4.90
CA LYS A 165 13.49 7.42 5.10
C LYS A 165 13.02 6.12 4.41
N ARG A 166 11.72 5.98 4.13
CA ARG A 166 11.15 4.82 3.40
C ARG A 166 11.00 5.05 1.90
N PHE A 167 11.25 6.27 1.42
CA PHE A 167 11.11 6.61 0.00
C PHE A 167 12.07 5.80 -0.90
N PRO A 168 13.36 5.60 -0.55
CA PRO A 168 14.23 4.72 -1.34
C PRO A 168 13.74 3.27 -1.42
N ALA A 169 13.20 2.73 -0.31
CA ALA A 169 12.66 1.37 -0.28
C ALA A 169 11.40 1.22 -1.16
N TYR A 170 10.55 2.25 -1.24
CA TYR A 170 9.43 2.29 -2.18
C TYR A 170 9.91 2.32 -3.62
N LEU A 171 10.86 3.22 -3.94
CA LEU A 171 11.41 3.32 -5.30
C LEU A 171 12.11 2.03 -5.74
N GLN A 172 12.74 1.31 -4.83
CA GLN A 172 13.36 0.02 -5.13
C GLN A 172 12.38 -0.97 -5.75
N GLN A 173 11.16 -1.10 -5.19
CA GLN A 173 10.11 -1.94 -5.78
C GLN A 173 9.53 -1.33 -7.07
N LEU A 174 9.54 0.00 -7.18
CA LEU A 174 9.00 0.69 -8.34
C LEU A 174 9.87 0.49 -9.58
N THR A 175 11.20 0.50 -9.42
CA THR A 175 12.17 0.58 -10.53
C THR A 175 12.94 -0.71 -10.80
N MET A 176 13.00 -1.67 -9.87
CA MET A 176 13.72 -2.95 -10.01
C MET A 176 12.75 -4.12 -10.20
#